data_AF-A0A3B8U124-F1
#
_entry.id   AF-A0A3B8U124-F1
#
_cell.length_a   1.000
_cell.length_b   1.000
_cell.length_c   1.000
_cell.angle_alpha   90.00
_cell.angle_beta   90.00
_cell.angle_gamma   90.00
#
_symmetry.space_group_name_H-M   'P 1'
#
loop_
_entity.id
_entity.type
_entity.pdbx_description
1 polymer ?
#
loop_
_entity_poly.entity_id
_entity_poly.type
_entity_poly.pdbx_seq_one_letter_code
_entity_poly.pdbx_strand_id
1 'polypeptide(L)'
;MEVEMRGMEGYMRGVNLGGWLSQFDAPTKEHFETFITEEDIRRIAGMGLDHVRVPVDYTVIETEDGEPIEAGYQYIDNCVQWCRKNGLHMILDIHKTYGYSFDPLDKDDKLIFFTDAGRQKRFLDMWRTIAKRYSGDTDVVAYELLNEIVAVEVRDLWNDIAL
;
A
#
# COMPACT_ATOMS: atom_id res chain seq x y z
N MET A 1 19.63 -18.70 -13.96
CA MET A 1 18.18 -18.93 -13.79
C MET A 1 17.52 -17.74 -14.45
N GLU A 2 16.94 -17.91 -15.63
CA GLU A 2 16.18 -16.83 -16.27
C GLU A 2 14.93 -16.58 -15.43
N VAL A 3 14.82 -15.38 -14.86
CA VAL A 3 13.58 -14.93 -14.26
C VAL A 3 12.67 -14.58 -15.44
N GLU A 4 11.73 -15.46 -15.76
CA GLU A 4 10.66 -15.15 -16.69
C GLU A 4 9.85 -14.02 -16.04
N MET A 5 9.98 -12.80 -16.57
CA MET A 5 9.19 -11.68 -16.09
C MET A 5 7.73 -12.03 -16.35
N ARG A 6 6.94 -12.21 -15.27
CA ARG A 6 5.47 -12.24 -15.40
C ARG A 6 5.06 -10.97 -16.12
N GLY A 7 4.39 -11.11 -17.26
CA GLY A 7 3.88 -9.96 -18.01
C GLY A 7 2.98 -9.11 -17.13
N MET A 8 2.90 -7.80 -17.39
CA MET A 8 2.00 -6.88 -16.67
C MET A 8 0.52 -7.04 -17.06
N GLU A 9 0.13 -8.24 -17.52
CA GLU A 9 -1.26 -8.55 -17.84
C GLU A 9 -2.10 -8.35 -16.57
N GLY A 10 -3.19 -7.60 -16.70
CA GLY A 10 -4.01 -7.20 -15.55
C GLY A 10 -3.59 -5.92 -14.84
N TYR A 11 -2.46 -5.29 -15.23
CA TYR A 11 -1.94 -4.06 -14.63
C TYR A 11 -1.69 -2.95 -15.68
N MET A 12 -2.54 -2.87 -16.72
CA MET A 12 -2.31 -1.97 -17.86
C MET A 12 -3.14 -0.69 -17.80
N ARG A 13 -4.33 -0.75 -17.19
CA ARG A 13 -5.30 0.35 -17.14
C ARG A 13 -5.94 0.39 -15.76
N GLY A 14 -5.42 1.24 -14.89
CA GLY A 14 -5.89 1.31 -13.51
C GLY A 14 -6.28 2.71 -13.07
N VAL A 15 -6.78 2.75 -11.83
CA VAL A 15 -7.14 3.97 -11.12
C VAL A 15 -6.65 3.89 -9.67
N ASN A 16 -6.34 5.04 -9.08
CA ASN A 16 -5.99 5.14 -7.66
C ASN A 16 -7.25 5.26 -6.81
N LEU A 17 -7.28 4.55 -5.68
CA LEU A 17 -8.25 4.74 -4.60
C LEU A 17 -7.73 5.77 -3.58
N GLY A 18 -7.31 6.93 -4.09
CA GLY A 18 -6.80 8.04 -3.28
C GLY A 18 -7.91 8.64 -2.38
N GLY A 19 -7.53 9.11 -1.20
CA GLY A 19 -8.45 9.64 -0.20
C GLY A 19 -9.13 8.57 0.67
N TRP A 20 -8.87 7.27 0.45
CA TRP A 20 -9.49 6.19 1.21
C TRP A 20 -8.66 5.75 2.43
N LEU A 21 -7.62 4.94 2.23
CA LEU A 21 -6.72 4.44 3.29
C LEU A 21 -5.42 5.24 3.41
N SER A 22 -5.30 6.30 2.61
CA SER A 22 -4.27 7.34 2.69
C SER A 22 -4.87 8.61 2.12
N GLN A 23 -4.25 9.76 2.41
CA GLN A 23 -4.67 11.08 1.91
C GLN A 23 -6.10 11.48 2.29
N PHE A 24 -6.62 10.91 3.38
CA PHE A 24 -7.94 11.23 3.93
C PHE A 24 -7.89 12.47 4.84
N ASP A 25 -9.01 13.18 4.96
CA ASP A 25 -9.11 14.32 5.89
C ASP A 25 -9.17 13.87 7.35
N ALA A 26 -9.82 12.74 7.63
CA ALA A 26 -9.97 12.19 8.98
C ALA A 26 -9.95 10.65 8.98
N PRO A 27 -9.11 10.00 9.82
CA PRO A 27 -9.01 8.54 9.92
C PRO A 27 -10.16 7.96 10.78
N THR A 28 -11.40 8.09 10.31
CA THR A 28 -12.55 7.53 11.04
C THR A 28 -12.98 6.19 10.44
N LYS A 29 -13.54 5.33 11.30
CA LYS A 29 -14.16 4.08 10.86
C LYS A 29 -15.24 4.34 9.81
N GLU A 30 -16.09 5.35 10.01
CA GLU A 30 -17.14 5.73 9.07
C GLU A 30 -16.58 6.08 7.69
N HIS A 31 -15.49 6.86 7.64
CA HIS A 31 -14.81 7.18 6.38
C HIS A 31 -14.30 5.91 5.69
N PHE A 32 -13.56 5.07 6.40
CA PHE A 32 -13.00 3.84 5.82
C PHE A 32 -14.06 2.83 5.35
N GLU A 33 -15.24 2.82 5.97
CA GLU A 33 -16.34 1.93 5.61
C GLU A 33 -17.26 2.47 4.50
N THR A 34 -17.23 3.77 4.20
CA THR A 34 -18.19 4.41 3.28
C THR A 34 -17.56 5.11 2.08
N PHE A 35 -16.29 5.51 2.17
CA PHE A 35 -15.63 6.29 1.11
C PHE A 35 -15.36 5.45 -0.15
N ILE A 36 -14.92 4.20 0.02
CA ILE A 36 -14.85 3.20 -1.04
C ILE A 36 -15.57 1.94 -0.58
N THR A 37 -16.39 1.41 -1.47
CA THR A 37 -17.17 0.19 -1.25
C THR A 37 -17.00 -0.80 -2.40
N GLU A 38 -17.53 -2.01 -2.24
CA GLU A 38 -17.57 -2.99 -3.34
C GLU A 38 -18.27 -2.44 -4.60
N GLU A 39 -19.26 -1.57 -4.44
CA GLU A 39 -20.00 -0.97 -5.55
C GLU A 39 -19.08 -0.09 -6.42
N ASP A 40 -18.15 0.63 -5.80
CA ASP A 40 -17.16 1.44 -6.51
C ASP A 40 -16.19 0.55 -7.30
N ILE A 41 -15.72 -0.55 -6.70
CA ILE A 41 -14.88 -1.55 -7.36
C ILE A 41 -15.60 -2.19 -8.56
N ARG A 42 -16.89 -2.53 -8.39
CA ARG A 42 -17.72 -3.04 -9.48
C ARG A 42 -17.88 -2.03 -10.61
N ARG A 43 -18.04 -0.74 -10.27
CA ARG A 43 -18.12 0.34 -11.26
C ARG A 43 -16.81 0.51 -12.02
N ILE A 44 -15.67 0.49 -11.32
CA ILE A 44 -14.32 0.55 -11.91
C ILE A 44 -14.14 -0.59 -12.92
N ALA A 45 -14.50 -1.83 -12.55
CA ALA A 45 -14.46 -2.97 -13.47
C ALA A 45 -15.39 -2.76 -14.69
N GLY A 46 -16.61 -2.24 -14.45
CA GLY A 46 -17.57 -1.89 -15.51
C GLY A 46 -17.10 -0.80 -16.48
N MET A 47 -16.11 0.02 -16.08
CA MET A 47 -15.45 0.99 -16.96
C MET A 47 -14.37 0.35 -17.85
N GLY A 48 -14.09 -0.94 -17.69
CA GLY A 48 -13.09 -1.67 -18.46
C GLY A 48 -11.65 -1.50 -17.98
N LEU A 49 -11.46 -1.02 -16.74
CA LEU A 49 -10.17 -1.00 -16.05
C LEU A 49 -9.80 -2.41 -15.57
N ASP A 50 -8.51 -2.66 -15.36
CA ASP A 50 -7.97 -3.99 -14.99
C ASP A 50 -7.32 -4.04 -13.60
N HIS A 51 -7.03 -2.89 -12.98
CA HIS A 51 -6.55 -2.84 -11.60
C HIS A 51 -6.94 -1.56 -10.85
N VAL A 52 -6.80 -1.63 -9.54
CA VAL A 52 -6.79 -0.48 -8.65
C VAL A 52 -5.43 -0.38 -7.95
N ARG A 53 -4.96 0.85 -7.72
CA ARG A 53 -3.86 1.15 -6.80
C ARG A 53 -4.45 1.63 -5.48
N VAL A 54 -4.00 1.05 -4.37
CA VAL A 54 -4.54 1.29 -3.02
C VAL A 54 -3.43 1.83 -2.13
N PRO A 55 -3.30 3.16 -2.05
CA PRO A 55 -2.43 3.82 -1.08
C PRO A 55 -2.89 3.58 0.35
N VAL A 56 -1.97 3.19 1.23
CA VAL A 56 -2.22 2.93 2.66
C VAL A 56 -1.17 3.63 3.50
N ASP A 57 -1.61 4.45 4.46
CA ASP A 57 -0.73 4.99 5.50
C ASP A 57 -0.47 3.91 6.57
N TYR A 58 0.77 3.74 7.04
CA TYR A 58 1.08 2.73 8.07
C TYR A 58 0.20 2.87 9.32
N THR A 59 -0.22 4.09 9.67
CA THR A 59 -1.10 4.38 10.82
C THR A 59 -2.48 3.72 10.73
N VAL A 60 -2.90 3.29 9.53
CA VAL A 60 -4.13 2.52 9.34
C VAL A 60 -3.95 1.08 9.81
N ILE A 61 -2.76 0.50 9.60
CA ILE A 61 -2.49 -0.94 9.78
C ILE A 61 -1.51 -1.26 10.91
N GLU A 62 -0.95 -0.24 11.55
CA GLU A 62 0.06 -0.37 12.59
C GLU A 62 -0.10 0.74 13.64
N THR A 63 0.02 0.39 14.92
CA THR A 63 -0.01 1.35 16.04
C THR A 63 1.27 2.17 16.10
N GLU A 64 1.30 3.22 16.93
CA GLU A 64 2.53 3.99 17.17
C GLU A 64 3.69 3.13 17.70
N ASP A 65 3.41 2.00 18.36
CA ASP A 65 4.42 1.08 18.89
C ASP A 65 4.88 0.01 17.88
N GLY A 66 4.30 -0.03 16.68
CA GLY A 66 4.65 -1.03 15.65
C GLY A 66 3.81 -2.31 15.67
N GLU A 67 2.71 -2.31 16.43
CA GLU A 67 1.83 -3.49 16.52
C GLU A 67 0.75 -3.46 15.43
N PRO A 68 0.42 -4.60 14.79
CA PRO A 68 -0.62 -4.66 13.76
C PRO A 68 -2.01 -4.21 14.26
N ILE A 69 -2.70 -3.41 13.44
CA ILE A 69 -4.10 -3.03 13.65
C ILE A 69 -4.97 -3.91 12.75
N GLU A 70 -5.52 -5.00 13.29
CA GLU A 70 -6.36 -5.95 12.52
C GLU A 70 -7.57 -5.29 11.85
N ALA A 71 -8.17 -4.27 12.48
CA ALA A 71 -9.28 -3.53 11.87
C ALA A 71 -8.86 -2.79 10.59
N GLY A 72 -7.63 -2.30 10.51
CA GLY A 72 -7.08 -1.67 9.30
C GLY A 72 -6.84 -2.67 8.19
N TYR A 73 -6.23 -3.81 8.53
CA TYR A 73 -6.03 -4.91 7.58
C TYR A 73 -7.35 -5.43 7.00
N GLN A 74 -8.45 -5.41 7.76
CA GLN A 74 -9.76 -5.81 7.25
C GLN A 74 -10.23 -4.97 6.05
N TYR A 75 -9.87 -3.68 5.97
CA TYR A 75 -10.21 -2.86 4.79
C TYR A 75 -9.44 -3.30 3.55
N ILE A 76 -8.15 -3.65 3.71
CA ILE A 76 -7.33 -4.20 2.64
C ILE A 76 -7.86 -5.58 2.23
N ASP A 77 -8.17 -6.45 3.19
CA ASP A 77 -8.73 -7.78 2.94
C ASP A 77 -10.03 -7.68 2.13
N ASN A 78 -10.92 -6.76 2.50
CA ASN A 78 -12.15 -6.49 1.77
C ASN A 78 -11.86 -6.06 0.33
N CYS A 79 -10.90 -5.13 0.12
CA CYS A 79 -10.52 -4.67 -1.20
C CYS A 79 -9.99 -5.81 -2.08
N VAL A 80 -9.14 -6.68 -1.54
CA VAL A 80 -8.62 -7.86 -2.24
C VAL A 80 -9.77 -8.77 -2.69
N GLN A 81 -10.76 -9.03 -1.81
CA GLN A 81 -11.92 -9.83 -2.16
C GLN A 81 -12.82 -9.17 -3.21
N TRP A 82 -13.04 -7.85 -3.10
CA TRP A 82 -13.80 -7.09 -4.10
C TRP A 82 -13.13 -7.12 -5.47
N CYS A 83 -11.81 -6.93 -5.50
CA CYS A 83 -11.01 -6.99 -6.73
C CYS A 83 -11.13 -8.37 -7.38
N ARG A 84 -10.89 -9.44 -6.61
CA ARG A 84 -11.04 -10.83 -7.07
C ARG A 84 -12.42 -11.11 -7.67
N LYS A 85 -13.48 -10.70 -6.97
CA LYS A 85 -14.87 -10.93 -7.41
C LYS A 85 -15.21 -10.19 -8.71
N ASN A 86 -14.59 -9.04 -8.95
CA ASN A 86 -14.86 -8.20 -10.11
C ASN A 86 -13.80 -8.33 -11.23
N GLY A 87 -12.86 -9.28 -11.11
CA GLY A 87 -11.82 -9.51 -12.11
C GLY A 87 -10.79 -8.37 -12.22
N LEU A 88 -10.60 -7.62 -11.13
CA LEU A 88 -9.57 -6.59 -11.02
C LEU A 88 -8.37 -7.12 -10.25
N HIS A 89 -7.19 -6.61 -10.58
CA HIS A 89 -6.00 -6.73 -9.76
C HIS A 89 -5.87 -5.54 -8.81
N MET A 90 -4.98 -5.66 -7.84
CA MET A 90 -4.70 -4.66 -6.82
C MET A 90 -3.18 -4.41 -6.74
N ILE A 91 -2.79 -3.14 -6.72
CA ILE A 91 -1.45 -2.71 -6.29
C ILE A 91 -1.62 -2.14 -4.88
N LEU A 92 -1.04 -2.82 -3.89
CA LEU A 92 -0.98 -2.32 -2.52
C LEU A 92 0.26 -1.43 -2.38
N ASP A 93 0.03 -0.16 -2.08
CA ASP A 93 1.06 0.88 -1.95
C ASP A 93 1.15 1.33 -0.49
N ILE A 94 2.32 1.15 0.12
CA ILE A 94 2.59 1.78 1.41
C ILE A 94 2.94 3.24 1.14
N HIS A 95 1.97 4.10 1.35
CA HIS A 95 2.04 5.50 0.96
C HIS A 95 2.82 6.34 1.97
N LYS A 96 2.78 5.92 3.24
CA LYS A 96 3.56 6.47 4.35
C LYS A 96 4.07 5.34 5.22
N THR A 97 5.31 5.44 5.69
CA THR A 97 5.86 4.56 6.71
C THR A 97 6.31 5.35 7.93
N TYR A 98 6.63 4.65 9.02
CA TYR A 98 7.06 5.27 10.26
C TYR A 98 8.36 6.07 10.08
N GLY A 99 8.25 7.39 10.02
CA GLY A 99 9.37 8.30 9.78
C GLY A 99 9.65 8.63 8.32
N TYR A 100 8.72 8.33 7.40
CA TYR A 100 8.79 8.86 6.04
C TYR A 100 7.42 9.02 5.39
N SER A 101 7.20 10.22 4.83
CA SER A 101 6.18 10.49 3.82
C SER A 101 6.70 11.53 2.82
N PHE A 102 6.23 11.47 1.57
CA PHE A 102 6.50 12.52 0.60
C PHE A 102 5.63 13.78 0.82
N ASP A 103 4.55 13.65 1.59
CA ASP A 103 3.54 14.69 1.82
C ASP A 103 4.18 16.06 2.20
N PRO A 104 4.01 17.12 1.40
CA PRO A 104 4.62 18.42 1.66
C PRO A 104 4.07 19.11 2.91
N LEU A 105 2.91 18.68 3.43
CA LEU A 105 2.33 19.20 4.66
C LEU A 105 2.89 18.51 5.91
N ASP A 106 3.52 17.35 5.74
CA ASP A 106 4.21 16.65 6.81
C ASP A 106 5.49 17.40 7.19
N LYS A 107 5.67 17.62 8.50
CA LYS A 107 6.77 18.39 9.07
C LYS A 107 7.89 17.51 9.60
N ASP A 108 7.70 16.20 9.55
CA ASP A 108 8.68 15.24 10.03
C ASP A 108 9.96 15.26 9.16
N ASP A 109 11.07 14.82 9.76
CA ASP A 109 12.33 14.64 9.07
C ASP A 109 12.18 13.54 8.01
N LYS A 110 12.14 13.94 6.73
CA LYS A 110 11.96 13.03 5.60
C LYS A 110 13.17 12.16 5.28
N LEU A 111 14.25 12.24 6.08
CA LEU A 111 15.45 11.42 5.91
C LEU A 111 15.64 10.40 7.03
N ILE A 112 14.95 10.55 8.18
CA ILE A 112 15.22 9.75 9.38
C ILE A 112 14.98 8.25 9.15
N PHE A 113 13.95 7.89 8.38
CA PHE A 113 13.68 6.50 8.01
C PHE A 113 14.88 5.82 7.32
N PHE A 114 15.58 6.53 6.43
CA PHE A 114 16.66 5.94 5.63
C PHE A 114 17.96 5.75 6.41
N THR A 115 18.09 6.36 7.59
CA THR A 115 19.33 6.31 8.41
C THR A 115 19.15 5.63 9.76
N ASP A 116 17.90 5.40 10.20
CA ASP A 116 17.59 4.73 11.46
C ASP A 116 17.24 3.25 11.27
N ALA A 117 18.11 2.37 11.76
CA ALA A 117 17.94 0.93 11.65
C ALA A 117 16.68 0.39 12.36
N GLY A 118 16.21 1.07 13.41
CA GLY A 118 14.98 0.69 14.12
C GLY A 118 13.74 0.92 13.25
N ARG A 119 13.65 2.08 12.60
CA ARG A 119 12.59 2.42 11.64
C ARG A 119 12.60 1.50 10.43
N GLN A 120 13.78 1.20 9.88
CA GLN A 120 13.93 0.22 8.79
C GLN A 120 13.47 -1.18 9.21
N LYS A 121 13.88 -1.65 10.40
CA LYS A 121 13.44 -2.95 10.91
C LYS A 121 11.93 -3.01 11.04
N ARG A 122 11.30 -1.95 11.57
CA ARG A 122 9.84 -1.85 11.71
C ARG A 122 9.13 -1.91 10.36
N PHE A 123 9.59 -1.16 9.37
CA PHE A 123 9.10 -1.25 7.99
C PHE A 123 9.19 -2.66 7.41
N LEU A 124 10.33 -3.34 7.61
CA LEU A 124 10.52 -4.72 7.16
C LEU A 124 9.60 -5.71 7.89
N ASP A 125 9.34 -5.51 9.19
CA ASP A 125 8.43 -6.33 9.98
C ASP A 125 6.97 -6.15 9.54
N MET A 126 6.56 -4.92 9.22
CA MET A 126 5.27 -4.62 8.59
C MET A 126 5.14 -5.33 7.23
N TRP A 127 6.14 -5.24 6.36
CA TRP A 127 6.13 -5.93 5.07
C TRP A 127 6.13 -7.46 5.20
N ARG A 128 6.82 -8.02 6.20
CA ARG A 128 6.71 -9.46 6.51
C ARG A 128 5.28 -9.85 6.90
N THR A 129 4.59 -9.00 7.64
CA THR A 129 3.19 -9.20 8.03
C THR A 129 2.27 -9.17 6.81
N ILE A 130 2.41 -8.15 5.96
CA ILE A 130 1.66 -8.00 4.69
C ILE A 130 1.91 -9.21 3.78
N ALA A 131 3.18 -9.54 3.51
CA ALA A 131 3.55 -10.63 2.62
C ALA A 131 3.06 -11.99 3.13
N LYS A 132 3.08 -12.22 4.45
CA LYS A 132 2.51 -13.44 5.04
C LYS A 132 1.00 -13.49 4.87
N ARG A 133 0.29 -12.38 5.16
CA ARG A 133 -1.18 -12.28 5.10
C ARG A 133 -1.71 -12.54 3.70
N TYR A 134 -1.08 -11.96 2.68
CA TYR A 134 -1.51 -12.04 1.27
C TYR A 134 -0.69 -13.04 0.43
N SER A 135 0.02 -13.96 1.08
CA SER A 135 0.83 -14.99 0.39
C SER A 135 0.01 -15.91 -0.51
N GLY A 136 -1.31 -16.02 -0.29
CA GLY A 136 -2.24 -16.78 -1.12
C GLY A 136 -2.84 -15.98 -2.28
N ASP A 137 -2.69 -14.65 -2.30
CA ASP A 137 -3.36 -13.74 -3.25
C ASP A 137 -2.43 -13.30 -4.39
N THR A 138 -1.44 -14.12 -4.75
CA THR A 138 -0.41 -13.82 -5.77
C THR A 138 -0.94 -13.65 -7.20
N ASP A 139 -2.22 -13.96 -7.41
CA ASP A 139 -2.97 -13.77 -8.66
C ASP A 139 -3.68 -12.41 -8.72
N VAL A 140 -3.82 -11.71 -7.58
CA VAL A 140 -4.57 -10.46 -7.48
C VAL A 140 -3.69 -9.31 -6.99
N VAL A 141 -2.76 -9.55 -6.06
CA VAL A 141 -2.03 -8.50 -5.35
C VAL A 141 -0.60 -8.36 -5.86
N ALA A 142 -0.25 -7.14 -6.25
CA ALA A 142 1.11 -6.66 -6.43
C ALA A 142 1.46 -5.65 -5.33
N TYR A 143 2.75 -5.50 -5.05
CA TYR A 143 3.24 -4.63 -3.97
C TYR A 143 4.07 -3.47 -4.53
N GLU A 144 3.78 -2.27 -4.06
CA GLU A 144 4.63 -1.08 -4.19
C GLU A 144 5.18 -0.75 -2.80
N LEU A 145 6.50 -0.93 -2.64
CA LEU A 145 7.10 -1.01 -1.30
C LEU A 145 7.01 0.29 -0.50
N LEU A 146 7.17 1.43 -1.15
CA LEU A 146 7.07 2.76 -0.54
C LEU A 146 6.86 3.83 -1.61
N ASN A 147 5.91 4.72 -1.38
CA ASN A 147 5.58 5.80 -2.30
C ASN A 147 6.66 6.90 -2.37
N GLU A 148 6.94 7.37 -3.59
CA GLU A 148 7.63 8.63 -3.92
C GLU A 148 8.95 8.94 -3.18
N ILE A 149 9.90 8.01 -3.24
CA ILE A 149 11.29 8.27 -2.79
C ILE A 149 11.99 9.20 -3.78
N VAL A 150 11.86 10.51 -3.54
CA VAL A 150 12.37 11.56 -4.45
C VAL A 150 13.78 12.04 -4.16
N ALA A 151 14.28 11.84 -2.94
CA ALA A 151 15.55 12.38 -2.48
C ALA A 151 16.70 11.56 -3.09
N VAL A 152 17.51 12.18 -3.96
CA VAL A 152 18.59 11.47 -4.67
C VAL A 152 19.65 10.95 -3.70
N GLU A 153 19.87 11.66 -2.59
CA GLU A 153 20.81 11.32 -1.53
C GLU A 153 20.49 10.00 -0.80
N VAL A 154 19.23 9.54 -0.82
CA VAL A 154 18.83 8.28 -0.15
C VAL A 154 18.70 7.11 -1.12
N ARG A 155 19.04 7.28 -2.41
CA ARG A 155 18.92 6.23 -3.43
C ARG A 155 19.61 4.94 -3.02
N ASP A 156 20.87 5.03 -2.61
CA ASP A 156 21.67 3.84 -2.29
C ASP A 156 21.20 3.20 -0.97
N LEU A 157 20.80 4.03 0.01
CA LEU A 157 20.18 3.57 1.26
C LEU A 157 18.85 2.85 1.02
N TRP A 158 18.02 3.34 0.10
CA TRP A 158 16.77 2.67 -0.27
C TRP A 158 17.03 1.31 -0.93
N ASN A 159 18.01 1.25 -1.85
CA ASN A 159 18.37 -0.01 -2.49
C ASN A 159 18.81 -1.07 -1.46
N ASP A 160 19.54 -0.68 -0.42
CA ASP A 160 19.94 -1.59 0.67
C ASP A 160 18.76 -2.11 1.50
N ILE A 161 17.61 -1.41 1.50
CA ILE A 161 16.39 -1.81 2.21
C ILE A 161 15.48 -2.67 1.31
N ALA A 162 15.39 -2.32 0.01
CA ALA A 162 14.36 -2.80 -0.90
C ALA A 162 14.78 -3.96 -1.83
N LEU A 163 16.08 -4.22 -1.99
CA LEU A 163 16.66 -5.23 -2.89
C LEU A 163 17.42 -6.32 -2.12
#